data_AF-A0A0C9QFJ4-F1
#
_entry.id   AF-A0A0C9QFJ4-F1
#
_cell.length_a   1.000
_cell.length_b   1.000
_cell.length_c   1.000
_cell.angle_alpha   90.00
_cell.angle_beta   90.00
_cell.angle_gamma   90.00
#
_symmetry.space_group_name_H-M   'P 1'
#
loop_
_entity.id
_entity.type
_entity.pdbx_description
1 polymer ?
#
loop_
_entity_poly.entity_id
_entity_poly.type
_entity_poly.pdbx_seq_one_letter_code
_entity_poly.pdbx_strand_id
1 'polypeptide(L)'
;SAPPPGGGTLFQLPNSHSSHTYALMNSLIGGLGISSDLLEGAEPSVAAPLISGELDDGLMSRAKETGKFLFKDLQAEERIDKINSMMGKLKAALDVETTSRLELSHSTDLDSVKLITQSDLRVQGLSVLLLHYCAGLQHAQELINRPEVKTDSQDTKK
;
A
#
# COMPACT_ATOMS: atom_id res chain seq x y z
N SER A 1 33.43 -9.62 -60.79
CA SER A 1 32.99 -9.44 -59.40
C SER A 1 31.97 -8.31 -59.32
N ALA A 2 30.78 -8.61 -58.80
CA ALA A 2 29.86 -7.66 -58.17
C ALA A 2 29.93 -7.92 -56.63
N PRO A 3 29.67 -6.95 -55.72
CA PRO A 3 28.35 -6.33 -55.52
C PRO A 3 28.36 -4.77 -55.37
N PRO A 4 27.17 -4.14 -55.22
CA PRO A 4 26.90 -2.70 -55.48
C PRO A 4 26.86 -1.84 -54.18
N PRO A 5 26.49 -0.54 -54.23
CA PRO A 5 26.66 0.42 -53.15
C PRO A 5 25.47 0.42 -52.17
N GLY A 6 25.73 0.77 -50.91
CA GLY A 6 24.70 0.90 -49.88
C GLY A 6 25.26 1.50 -48.60
N GLY A 7 25.55 2.79 -48.63
CA GLY A 7 25.88 3.57 -47.44
C GLY A 7 24.61 3.95 -46.67
N GLY A 8 24.70 3.95 -45.35
CA GLY A 8 23.80 4.71 -44.48
C GLY A 8 22.75 3.90 -43.72
N THR A 9 23.16 2.98 -42.85
CA THR A 9 22.37 2.58 -41.68
C THR A 9 22.44 3.70 -40.64
N LEU A 10 21.50 4.66 -40.67
CA LEU A 10 21.27 5.57 -39.55
C LEU A 10 20.08 5.06 -38.74
N PHE A 11 20.40 4.42 -37.63
CA PHE A 11 19.67 4.36 -36.37
C PHE A 11 18.18 4.76 -36.42
N GLN A 12 17.32 3.76 -36.59
CA GLN A 12 15.99 3.80 -35.99
C GLN A 12 16.17 3.41 -34.52
N LEU A 13 16.20 4.39 -33.61
CA LEU A 13 15.96 4.15 -32.19
C LEU A 13 14.60 4.76 -31.84
N PRO A 14 13.68 4.00 -31.24
CA PRO A 14 12.32 4.42 -31.01
C PRO A 14 12.27 5.60 -30.03
N ASN A 15 11.56 6.64 -30.47
CA ASN A 15 10.65 7.47 -29.69
C ASN A 15 10.66 7.16 -28.18
N SER A 16 11.55 7.81 -27.43
CA SER A 16 11.47 7.86 -25.97
C SER A 16 10.35 8.83 -25.58
N HIS A 17 9.12 8.46 -25.93
CA HIS A 17 7.93 9.00 -25.31
C HIS A 17 7.53 8.00 -24.23
N SER A 18 7.16 8.51 -23.07
CA SER A 18 6.52 7.81 -21.94
C SER A 18 7.44 7.43 -20.77
N SER A 19 8.13 8.40 -20.18
CA SER A 19 8.47 8.31 -18.74
C SER A 19 7.86 9.44 -17.90
N HIS A 20 7.19 10.42 -18.51
CA HIS A 20 6.61 11.58 -17.81
C HIS A 20 5.08 11.49 -17.62
N THR A 21 4.47 10.32 -17.80
CA THR A 21 3.00 10.20 -17.88
C THR A 21 2.37 9.21 -16.90
N TYR A 22 3.11 8.72 -15.89
CA TYR A 22 2.53 7.91 -14.82
C TYR A 22 2.04 8.76 -13.63
N ALA A 23 2.59 9.96 -13.44
CA ALA A 23 2.24 10.84 -12.33
C ALA A 23 0.90 11.58 -12.53
N LEU A 24 0.52 11.86 -13.79
CA LEU A 24 -0.58 12.78 -14.08
C LEU A 24 -1.98 12.13 -14.07
N MET A 25 -2.06 10.80 -14.18
CA MET A 25 -3.35 10.09 -14.19
C MET A 25 -3.93 9.87 -12.78
N ASN A 26 -3.11 10.00 -11.73
CA ASN A 26 -3.54 9.71 -10.36
C ASN A 26 -4.15 10.92 -9.63
N SER A 27 -4.36 12.04 -10.34
CA SER A 27 -4.80 13.33 -9.76
C SER A 27 -6.22 13.75 -10.13
N LEU A 28 -6.94 12.97 -10.96
CA LEU A 28 -8.25 13.40 -11.50
C LEU A 28 -9.48 12.85 -10.76
N ILE A 29 -9.29 11.93 -9.82
CA ILE A 29 -10.37 11.42 -8.95
C ILE A 29 -9.95 11.72 -7.52
N GLY A 30 -10.65 12.66 -6.88
CA GLY A 30 -10.28 13.33 -5.63
C GLY A 30 -9.96 12.40 -4.48
N GLY A 31 -8.69 11.98 -4.39
CA GLY A 31 -8.22 11.00 -3.44
C GLY A 31 -6.71 10.87 -3.40
N LEU A 32 -6.20 10.06 -2.47
CA LEU A 32 -4.76 9.78 -2.37
C LEU A 32 -4.25 8.92 -3.53
N GLY A 33 -5.11 8.34 -4.35
CA GLY A 33 -4.65 7.50 -5.47
C GLY A 33 -3.94 6.22 -5.00
N ILE A 34 -4.32 5.72 -3.82
CA ILE A 34 -3.89 4.42 -3.30
C ILE A 34 -4.60 3.32 -4.09
N SER A 35 -3.84 2.34 -4.58
CA SER A 35 -4.36 1.20 -5.33
C SER A 35 -5.40 0.43 -4.52
N SER A 36 -6.56 0.13 -5.14
CA SER A 36 -7.64 -0.61 -4.47
C SER A 36 -7.21 -1.99 -3.95
N ASP A 37 -6.22 -2.63 -4.59
CA ASP A 37 -5.64 -3.89 -4.12
C ASP A 37 -5.03 -3.74 -2.72
N LEU A 38 -4.36 -2.61 -2.43
CA LEU A 38 -3.75 -2.35 -1.12
C LEU A 38 -4.79 -2.12 -0.01
N LEU A 39 -6.02 -1.76 -0.36
CA LEU A 39 -7.12 -1.57 0.60
C LEU A 39 -7.90 -2.86 0.86
N GLU A 40 -7.47 -3.99 0.28
CA GLU A 40 -8.18 -5.26 0.41
C GLU A 40 -8.28 -5.69 1.88
N GLY A 41 -9.51 -5.92 2.33
CA GLY A 41 -9.84 -6.35 3.68
C GLY A 41 -9.84 -5.23 4.73
N ALA A 42 -9.39 -4.02 4.38
CA ALA A 42 -9.42 -2.88 5.31
C ALA A 42 -10.87 -2.45 5.58
N GLU A 43 -11.19 -2.21 6.85
CA GLU A 43 -12.51 -1.71 7.25
C GLU A 43 -12.86 -0.39 6.55
N PRO A 44 -14.14 -0.15 6.18
CA PRO A 44 -14.57 1.06 5.48
C PRO A 44 -14.25 2.34 6.25
N SER A 45 -14.27 2.28 7.59
CA SER A 45 -13.88 3.38 8.49
C SER A 45 -12.42 3.80 8.36
N VAL A 46 -11.57 2.97 7.72
CA VAL A 46 -10.16 3.26 7.43
C VAL A 46 -9.96 3.46 5.93
N ALA A 47 -10.59 2.63 5.09
CA ALA A 47 -10.45 2.72 3.64
C ALA A 47 -11.06 4.00 3.06
N ALA A 48 -12.25 4.44 3.52
CA ALA A 48 -12.92 5.61 2.94
C ALA A 48 -12.14 6.93 3.17
N PRO A 49 -11.57 7.21 4.35
CA PRO A 49 -10.68 8.35 4.56
C PRO A 49 -9.42 8.31 3.68
N LEU A 50 -8.83 7.12 3.48
CA LEU A 50 -7.67 6.94 2.61
C LEU A 50 -8.00 7.18 1.13
N ILE A 51 -9.19 6.75 0.69
CA ILE A 51 -9.68 7.00 -0.67
C ILE A 51 -9.96 8.48 -0.86
N SER A 52 -10.57 9.15 0.12
CA SER A 52 -10.98 10.56 0.01
C SER A 52 -9.82 11.54 0.27
N GLY A 53 -8.72 11.08 0.87
CA GLY A 53 -7.58 11.92 1.26
C GLY A 53 -7.80 12.76 2.51
N GLU A 54 -8.85 12.45 3.29
CA GLU A 54 -9.17 13.14 4.54
C GLU A 54 -8.58 12.37 5.72
N LEU A 55 -7.29 12.61 6.02
CA LEU A 55 -6.58 11.93 7.09
C LEU A 55 -6.78 12.67 8.43
N ASP A 56 -7.80 12.29 9.19
CA ASP A 56 -8.07 12.85 10.52
C ASP A 56 -7.18 12.26 11.63
N ASP A 57 -7.02 12.98 12.75
CA ASP A 57 -6.20 12.55 13.89
C ASP A 57 -6.63 11.21 14.51
N GLY A 58 -7.90 10.83 14.37
CA GLY A 58 -8.44 9.55 14.86
C GLY A 58 -8.17 8.37 13.93
N LEU A 59 -7.72 8.60 12.69
CA LEU A 59 -7.59 7.56 11.68
C LEU A 59 -6.56 6.47 12.06
N MET A 60 -5.42 6.87 12.64
CA MET A 60 -4.42 5.90 13.13
C MET A 60 -4.97 5.00 14.23
N SER A 61 -5.74 5.58 15.16
CA SER A 61 -6.37 4.83 16.25
C SER A 61 -7.38 3.82 15.72
N ARG A 62 -8.24 4.24 14.77
CA ARG A 62 -9.18 3.33 14.11
C ARG A 62 -8.45 2.22 13.38
N ALA A 63 -7.43 2.54 12.57
CA ALA A 63 -6.63 1.55 11.86
C ALA A 63 -6.03 0.50 12.78
N LYS A 64 -5.48 0.92 13.93
CA LYS A 64 -4.96 0.01 14.94
C LYS A 64 -6.04 -0.87 15.57
N GLU A 65 -7.18 -0.28 15.95
CA GLU A 65 -8.27 -1.02 16.61
C GLU A 65 -8.97 -2.01 15.67
N THR A 66 -9.21 -1.61 14.43
CA THR A 66 -9.89 -2.43 13.43
C THR A 66 -8.98 -3.47 12.80
N GLY A 67 -7.65 -3.29 12.84
CA GLY A 67 -6.71 -4.20 12.22
C GLY A 67 -6.84 -5.65 12.68
N LYS A 68 -7.29 -5.89 13.91
CA LYS A 68 -7.58 -7.25 14.41
C LYS A 68 -8.64 -8.01 13.60
N PHE A 69 -9.54 -7.29 12.93
CA PHE A 69 -10.61 -7.85 12.09
C PHE A 69 -10.18 -8.10 10.65
N LEU A 70 -8.98 -7.67 10.26
CA LEU A 70 -8.44 -7.84 8.92
C LEU A 70 -8.33 -9.33 8.57
N PHE A 71 -9.04 -9.74 7.51
CA PHE A 71 -9.18 -11.12 7.04
C PHE A 71 -9.61 -12.12 8.13
N LYS A 72 -10.45 -11.69 9.08
CA LYS A 72 -10.91 -12.53 10.21
C LYS A 72 -11.61 -13.83 9.81
N ASP A 73 -12.09 -13.92 8.57
CA ASP A 73 -12.79 -15.09 8.04
C ASP A 73 -11.82 -16.19 7.57
N LEU A 74 -10.51 -15.91 7.50
CA LEU A 74 -9.45 -16.89 7.19
C LEU A 74 -8.93 -17.55 8.48
N GLN A 75 -8.38 -18.77 8.35
CA GLN A 75 -7.67 -19.40 9.46
C GLN A 75 -6.41 -18.61 9.84
N ALA A 76 -5.92 -18.77 11.07
CA ALA A 76 -4.83 -17.96 11.60
C ALA A 76 -3.56 -18.02 10.74
N GLU A 77 -3.18 -19.20 10.25
CA GLU A 77 -2.03 -19.38 9.35
C GLU A 77 -2.25 -18.70 8.00
N GLU A 78 -3.36 -18.99 7.32
CA GLU A 78 -3.71 -18.38 6.02
C GLU A 78 -3.81 -16.85 6.11
N ARG A 79 -4.33 -16.35 7.24
CA ARG A 79 -4.43 -14.93 7.53
C ARG A 79 -3.06 -14.28 7.66
N ILE A 80 -2.09 -14.94 8.31
CA ILE A 80 -0.71 -14.43 8.40
C ILE A 80 -0.07 -14.37 7.01
N ASP A 81 -0.18 -15.44 6.21
CA ASP A 81 0.36 -15.46 4.85
C ASP A 81 -0.24 -14.37 3.97
N LYS A 82 -1.57 -14.21 4.00
CA LYS A 82 -2.27 -13.16 3.26
C LYS A 82 -1.84 -11.76 3.70
N ILE A 83 -1.76 -11.51 5.02
CA ILE A 83 -1.31 -10.21 5.56
C ILE A 83 0.13 -9.92 5.15
N ASN A 84 1.04 -10.89 5.24
CA ASN A 84 2.44 -10.72 4.84
C ASN A 84 2.57 -10.44 3.34
N SER A 85 1.78 -11.10 2.50
CA SER A 85 1.73 -10.82 1.06
C SER A 85 1.32 -9.38 0.78
N MET A 86 0.23 -8.91 1.40
CA MET A 86 -0.25 -7.53 1.26
C MET A 86 0.74 -6.51 1.83
N MET A 87 1.37 -6.81 2.96
CA MET A 87 2.41 -6.00 3.57
C MET A 87 3.61 -5.79 2.62
N GLY A 88 4.00 -6.83 1.88
CA GLY A 88 5.06 -6.76 0.87
C GLY A 88 4.71 -5.76 -0.23
N LYS A 89 3.50 -5.85 -0.79
CA LYS A 89 3.01 -4.90 -1.79
C LYS A 89 2.95 -3.46 -1.26
N LEU A 90 2.48 -3.30 -0.02
CA LEU A 90 2.35 -2.01 0.62
C LEU A 90 3.70 -1.34 0.88
N LYS A 91 4.70 -2.11 1.33
CA LYS A 91 6.07 -1.63 1.49
C LYS A 91 6.70 -1.20 0.17
N ALA A 92 6.47 -1.97 -0.90
CA ALA A 92 6.93 -1.57 -2.24
C ALA A 92 6.26 -0.26 -2.71
N ALA A 93 4.96 -0.08 -2.45
CA ALA A 93 4.27 1.17 -2.77
C ALA A 93 4.80 2.36 -1.93
N LEU A 94 5.07 2.16 -0.64
CA LEU A 94 5.71 3.17 0.21
C LEU A 94 7.09 3.57 -0.28
N ASP A 95 7.90 2.61 -0.72
CA ASP A 95 9.26 2.85 -1.24
C ASP A 95 9.22 3.69 -2.53
N VAL A 96 8.30 3.33 -3.45
CA VAL A 96 8.07 4.09 -4.69
C VAL A 96 7.63 5.52 -4.38
N GLU A 97 6.68 5.70 -3.47
CA GLU A 97 6.17 7.03 -3.12
C GLU A 97 7.24 7.87 -2.40
N THR A 98 8.03 7.26 -1.49
CA THR A 98 9.12 7.93 -0.78
C THR A 98 10.23 8.36 -1.75
N THR A 99 10.58 7.49 -2.71
CA THR A 99 11.53 7.82 -3.78
C THR A 99 10.98 8.94 -4.65
N SER A 100 9.71 8.85 -5.08
CA SER A 100 9.06 9.89 -5.87
C SER A 100 9.07 11.25 -5.16
N ARG A 101 8.80 11.27 -3.85
CA ARG A 101 8.90 12.47 -3.01
C ARG A 101 10.30 13.09 -3.02
N LEU A 102 11.32 12.25 -2.90
CA LEU A 102 12.73 12.69 -2.88
C LEU A 102 13.12 13.30 -4.24
N GLU A 103 12.77 12.65 -5.34
CA GLU A 103 12.99 13.17 -6.69
C GLU A 103 12.30 14.54 -6.90
N LEU A 104 11.04 14.66 -6.46
CA LEU A 104 10.31 15.93 -6.54
C LEU A 104 10.95 17.03 -5.68
N SER A 105 11.51 16.67 -4.52
CA SER A 105 12.20 17.64 -3.63
C SER A 105 13.47 18.23 -4.24
N HIS A 106 14.09 17.53 -5.20
CA HIS A 106 15.24 18.04 -5.96
C HIS A 106 14.84 18.90 -7.16
N SER A 107 13.55 18.93 -7.52
CA SER A 107 13.04 19.77 -8.61
C SER A 107 12.67 21.17 -8.12
N THR A 108 13.07 22.19 -8.88
CA THR A 108 12.87 23.62 -8.55
C THR A 108 11.57 24.22 -9.11
N ASP A 109 10.68 23.38 -9.65
CA ASP A 109 9.45 23.81 -10.29
C ASP A 109 8.36 24.17 -9.27
N LEU A 110 7.53 25.18 -9.54
CA LEU A 110 6.45 25.57 -8.62
C LEU A 110 5.37 24.48 -8.50
N ASP A 111 5.19 23.65 -9.53
CA ASP A 111 4.29 22.50 -9.50
C ASP A 111 4.85 21.36 -8.63
N SER A 112 6.15 21.35 -8.34
CA SER A 112 6.76 20.34 -7.47
C SER A 112 6.25 20.42 -6.04
N VAL A 113 6.00 21.62 -5.52
CA VAL A 113 5.50 21.82 -4.14
C VAL A 113 4.14 21.14 -3.93
N LYS A 114 3.24 21.26 -4.90
CA LYS A 114 1.93 20.59 -4.85
C LYS A 114 2.07 19.08 -4.92
N LEU A 115 2.94 18.58 -5.81
CA LEU A 115 3.19 17.15 -5.96
C LEU A 115 3.87 16.55 -4.72
N ILE A 116 4.78 17.28 -4.07
CA ILE A 116 5.39 16.89 -2.80
C ILE A 116 4.32 16.79 -1.71
N THR A 117 3.45 17.79 -1.60
CA THR A 117 2.35 17.77 -0.62
C THR A 117 1.40 16.59 -0.85
N GLN A 118 1.08 16.29 -2.11
CA GLN A 118 0.28 15.11 -2.47
C GLN A 118 1.00 13.80 -2.12
N SER A 119 2.31 13.74 -2.39
CA SER A 119 3.16 12.60 -2.06
C SER A 119 3.26 12.37 -0.55
N ASP A 120 3.38 13.44 0.24
CA ASP A 120 3.36 13.40 1.71
C ASP A 120 2.07 12.77 2.24
N LEU A 121 0.92 13.23 1.73
CA LEU A 121 -0.38 12.66 2.11
C LEU A 121 -0.51 11.17 1.72
N ARG A 122 0.05 10.77 0.57
CA ARG A 122 0.11 9.36 0.17
C ARG A 122 0.98 8.53 1.11
N VAL A 123 2.18 9.00 1.44
CA VAL A 123 3.06 8.33 2.41
C VAL A 123 2.35 8.18 3.75
N GLN A 124 1.65 9.21 4.22
CA GLN A 124 0.87 9.15 5.45
C GLN A 124 -0.26 8.12 5.36
N GLY A 125 -1.03 8.11 4.27
CA GLY A 125 -2.11 7.14 4.05
C GLY A 125 -1.62 5.69 3.98
N LEU A 126 -0.52 5.45 3.26
CA LEU A 126 0.12 4.14 3.19
C LEU A 126 0.68 3.70 4.56
N SER A 127 1.15 4.64 5.38
CA SER A 127 1.62 4.36 6.76
C SER A 127 0.48 3.97 7.70
N VAL A 128 -0.69 4.63 7.58
CA VAL A 128 -1.91 4.25 8.29
C VAL A 128 -2.31 2.82 7.93
N LEU A 129 -2.28 2.51 6.63
CA LEU A 129 -2.61 1.18 6.14
C LEU A 129 -1.59 0.15 6.67
N LEU A 130 -0.30 0.50 6.72
CA LEU A 130 0.76 -0.36 7.27
C LEU A 130 0.48 -0.69 8.74
N LEU A 131 0.10 0.31 9.53
CA LEU A 131 -0.33 0.14 10.92
C LEU A 131 -1.53 -0.82 11.03
N HIS A 132 -2.52 -0.68 10.14
CA HIS A 132 -3.70 -1.56 10.09
C HIS A 132 -3.30 -3.03 9.87
N TYR A 133 -2.44 -3.29 8.87
CA TYR A 133 -1.94 -4.63 8.58
C TYR A 133 -1.06 -5.18 9.73
N CYS A 134 -0.25 -4.34 10.37
CA CYS A 134 0.58 -4.75 11.52
C CYS A 134 -0.27 -5.18 12.72
N ALA A 135 -1.33 -4.43 13.01
CA ALA A 135 -2.28 -4.80 14.07
C ALA A 135 -2.99 -6.13 13.76
N GLY A 136 -3.36 -6.35 12.49
CA GLY A 136 -3.90 -7.63 12.04
C GLY A 136 -2.91 -8.78 12.19
N LEU A 137 -1.66 -8.59 11.76
CA LEU A 137 -0.60 -9.58 11.86
C LEU A 137 -0.35 -9.98 13.32
N GLN A 138 -0.22 -9.00 14.21
CA GLN A 138 -0.02 -9.22 15.64
C GLN A 138 -1.15 -10.08 16.21
N HIS A 139 -2.41 -9.71 15.94
CA HIS A 139 -3.55 -10.47 16.42
C HIS A 139 -3.59 -11.91 15.84
N ALA A 140 -3.22 -12.11 14.57
CA ALA A 140 -3.15 -13.45 13.97
C ALA A 140 -2.09 -14.32 14.64
N GLN A 141 -0.92 -13.73 14.89
CA GLN A 141 0.19 -14.42 15.54
C GLN A 141 -0.13 -14.78 17.00
N GLU A 142 -0.88 -13.93 17.70
CA GLU A 142 -1.36 -14.20 19.06
C GLU A 142 -2.33 -15.37 19.12
N LEU A 143 -3.20 -15.56 18.11
CA LEU A 143 -4.11 -16.70 18.05
C LEU A 143 -3.36 -18.03 17.90
N ILE A 144 -2.23 -18.04 17.19
CA ILE A 144 -1.38 -19.23 17.04
C ILE A 144 -0.58 -19.50 18.32
N ASN A 145 -0.06 -18.44 18.96
CA ASN A 145 0.79 -18.57 20.14
C ASN A 145 0.02 -18.72 21.45
N ARG A 146 -1.30 -18.53 21.46
CA ARG A 146 -2.13 -18.74 22.64
C ARG A 146 -2.36 -20.25 22.81
N PRO A 147 -1.75 -20.92 23.81
CA PRO A 147 -2.08 -22.30 24.09
C PRO A 147 -3.54 -22.35 24.52
N GLU A 148 -4.34 -23.18 23.84
CA GLU A 148 -5.72 -23.43 24.23
C GLU A 148 -5.77 -24.00 25.64
N VAL A 149 -6.11 -23.18 26.63
CA VAL A 149 -6.59 -23.69 27.92
C VAL A 149 -7.99 -24.22 27.66
N LYS A 150 -8.06 -25.50 27.28
CA LYS A 150 -9.28 -26.30 27.28
C LYS A 150 -9.81 -26.30 28.72
N THR A 151 -10.78 -25.42 28.99
CA THR A 151 -11.58 -25.49 30.21
C THR A 151 -12.58 -26.62 29.99
N ASP A 152 -12.16 -27.83 30.31
CA ASP A 152 -13.08 -28.94 30.47
C ASP A 152 -14.02 -28.60 31.63
N SER A 153 -15.29 -28.48 31.30
CA SER A 153 -16.34 -28.22 32.26
C SER A 153 -16.76 -29.54 32.90
N GLN A 154 -16.86 -29.52 34.24
CA GLN A 154 -17.92 -30.18 35.01
C GLN A 154 -17.76 -31.68 35.33
N ASP A 155 -17.46 -32.00 36.59
CA ASP A 155 -18.19 -33.09 37.27
C ASP A 155 -18.57 -32.66 38.70
N THR A 156 -19.86 -32.44 38.84
CA THR A 156 -20.60 -32.31 40.09
C THR A 156 -20.71 -33.69 40.73
N LYS A 157 -20.47 -33.83 42.05
CA LYS A 157 -21.46 -34.35 43.02
C LYS A 157 -20.87 -34.48 44.43
N LYS A 158 -21.70 -34.03 45.37
CA LYS A 158 -21.56 -34.06 46.83
C LYS A 158 -21.98 -35.43 47.38
#